data_AF-A0AA38I3N1-F1
#
_entry.id   AF-A0AA38I3N1-F1
#
_cell.length_a   1.000
_cell.length_b   1.000
_cell.length_c   1.000
_cell.angle_alpha   90.00
_cell.angle_beta   90.00
_cell.angle_gamma   90.00
#
_symmetry.space_group_name_H-M   'P 1'
#
loop_
_entity.id
_entity.type
_entity.pdbx_description
1 polymer ?
#
loop_
_entity_poly.entity_id
_entity_poly.type
_entity_poly.pdbx_seq_one_letter_code
_entity_poly.pdbx_strand_id
1 'polypeptide(L)'
;MAGGTVFLWAIYPILDGSVKQNSLPFRAWYPYDTTVSPFYETTYVYQIVSVAFIASTGITVDTLITALSEFIGAQCDILCDNIKNFYVEQQFSVGLLMKLK
;
A
#
# COMPACT_ATOMS: atom_id res chain seq x y z
N MET A 1 -10.65 3.28 -0.57
CA MET A 1 -11.93 2.65 -0.14
C MET A 1 -11.76 1.48 0.85
N ALA A 2 -10.55 0.93 1.06
CA ALA A 2 -10.32 -0.16 2.03
C ALA A 2 -10.19 0.30 3.51
N GLY A 3 -9.68 1.50 3.76
CA GLY A 3 -9.54 1.99 5.15
C GLY A 3 -10.88 2.15 5.87
N GLY A 4 -11.87 2.78 5.21
CA GLY A 4 -13.20 3.02 5.79
C GLY A 4 -13.96 1.73 6.14
N THR A 5 -13.82 0.67 5.34
CA THR A 5 -14.41 -0.63 5.63
C THR A 5 -13.75 -1.32 6.82
N VAL A 6 -12.44 -1.20 6.99
CA VAL A 6 -11.73 -1.75 8.16
C VAL A 6 -12.11 -1.01 9.43
N PHE A 7 -12.24 0.32 9.38
CA PHE A 7 -12.74 1.11 10.51
C PHE A 7 -14.18 0.74 10.85
N LEU A 8 -15.07 0.64 9.86
CA LEU A 8 -16.45 0.23 10.09
C LEU A 8 -16.53 -1.19 10.65
N TRP A 9 -15.72 -2.13 10.16
CA TRP A 9 -15.68 -3.51 10.68
C TRP A 9 -15.09 -3.62 12.08
N ALA A 10 -14.12 -2.76 12.43
CA ALA A 10 -13.56 -2.68 13.78
C ALA A 10 -14.52 -2.05 14.79
N ILE A 11 -15.34 -1.08 14.36
CA ILE A 11 -16.29 -0.35 15.22
C ILE A 11 -17.64 -1.09 15.31
N TYR A 12 -18.02 -1.87 14.29
CA TYR A 12 -19.25 -2.68 14.25
C TYR A 12 -19.45 -3.55 15.52
N PRO A 13 -18.47 -4.33 16.01
CA PRO A 13 -18.62 -5.11 17.24
C PRO A 13 -18.69 -4.27 18.54
N ILE A 14 -18.21 -3.03 18.51
CA ILE A 14 -18.34 -2.07 19.64
C ILE A 14 -19.78 -1.56 19.71
N LEU A 15 -20.35 -1.19 18.56
CA LEU A 15 -21.71 -0.63 18.46
C LEU A 15 -22.80 -1.69 18.67
N ASP A 16 -22.56 -2.93 18.24
CA ASP A 16 -23.51 -4.05 18.38
C ASP A 16 -23.60 -4.61 19.82
N GLY A 17 -22.81 -4.07 20.76
CA GLY A 17 -22.87 -4.49 22.17
C GLY A 17 -22.37 -5.92 22.43
N SER A 18 -21.77 -6.58 21.43
CA SER A 18 -21.16 -7.92 21.51
C SER A 18 -19.96 -8.00 22.48
N VAL A 19 -19.46 -6.83 22.91
CA VAL A 19 -18.53 -6.67 24.03
C VAL A 19 -19.10 -7.23 25.34
N LYS A 20 -20.43 -7.21 25.54
CA LYS A 20 -21.09 -7.75 26.75
C LYS A 20 -21.00 -9.28 26.87
N GLN A 21 -20.60 -9.99 25.81
CA GLN A 21 -20.54 -11.45 25.80
C GLN A 21 -19.11 -12.00 25.82
N ASN A 22 -18.10 -11.16 26.13
CA ASN A 22 -16.68 -11.51 26.14
C ASN A 22 -16.16 -12.13 24.82
N SER A 23 -16.88 -11.94 23.73
CA SER A 23 -16.49 -12.40 22.40
C SER A 23 -15.58 -11.36 21.76
N LEU A 24 -14.26 -11.59 21.84
CA LEU A 24 -13.31 -10.81 21.06
C LEU A 24 -13.63 -10.92 19.56
N PRO A 25 -13.51 -9.84 18.78
CA PRO A 25 -13.77 -9.84 17.33
C PRO A 25 -12.83 -10.79 16.58
N PHE A 26 -11.65 -11.08 17.12
CA PHE A 26 -10.82 -12.23 16.75
C PHE A 26 -10.74 -13.23 17.91
N ARG A 27 -11.33 -14.42 17.72
CA ARG A 27 -11.17 -15.55 18.65
C ARG A 27 -9.79 -16.18 18.44
N ALA A 28 -8.77 -15.62 19.07
CA ALA A 28 -7.45 -16.23 19.20
C ALA A 28 -7.32 -16.93 20.57
N TRP A 29 -6.65 -18.07 20.61
CA TRP A 29 -6.35 -18.77 21.86
C TRP A 29 -5.24 -17.99 22.58
N TYR A 30 -5.57 -17.35 23.69
CA TYR A 30 -4.61 -16.67 24.56
C TYR A 30 -4.37 -17.52 25.82
N PRO A 31 -3.10 -17.70 26.27
CA PRO A 31 -2.76 -18.46 27.46
C PRO A 31 -3.09 -17.73 28.79
N TYR A 32 -3.94 -16.70 28.74
CA TYR A 32 -4.37 -15.87 29.87
C TYR A 32 -5.89 -15.68 29.81
N ASP A 33 -6.55 -15.61 30.98
CA ASP A 33 -8.00 -15.37 31.06
C ASP A 33 -8.34 -13.98 30.50
N THR A 34 -8.83 -13.95 29.26
CA THR A 34 -9.33 -12.74 28.59
C THR A 34 -10.66 -12.26 29.14
N THR A 35 -11.20 -12.91 30.19
CA THR A 35 -12.50 -12.61 30.82
C THR A 35 -12.38 -11.75 32.09
N VAL A 36 -11.17 -11.36 32.51
CA VAL A 36 -10.93 -10.60 33.75
C VAL A 36 -10.41 -9.19 33.41
N SER A 37 -11.13 -8.15 33.85
CA SER A 37 -10.68 -6.75 33.76
C SER A 37 -9.41 -6.59 34.61
N PRO A 38 -8.28 -6.05 34.07
CA PRO A 38 -8.16 -5.06 32.97
C PRO A 38 -7.51 -5.56 31.66
N PHE A 39 -7.24 -6.86 31.52
CA PHE A 39 -6.50 -7.38 30.36
C PHE A 39 -7.33 -7.44 29.07
N TYR A 40 -8.66 -7.62 29.19
CA TYR A 40 -9.59 -7.65 28.06
C TYR A 40 -9.55 -6.36 27.22
N GLU A 41 -9.63 -5.19 27.88
CA GLU A 41 -9.64 -3.89 27.21
C GLU A 41 -8.32 -3.62 26.48
N THR A 42 -7.20 -4.03 27.10
CA THR A 42 -5.86 -3.86 26.52
C THR A 42 -5.69 -4.72 25.27
N THR A 43 -6.09 -5.99 25.31
CA THR A 43 -6.03 -6.88 24.14
C THR A 43 -6.97 -6.41 23.03
N TYR A 44 -8.13 -5.86 23.38
CA TYR A 44 -9.09 -5.32 22.42
C TYR A 44 -8.53 -4.12 21.64
N VAL A 45 -7.98 -3.14 22.35
CA VAL A 45 -7.31 -1.97 21.73
C VAL A 45 -6.13 -2.42 20.88
N TYR A 46 -5.35 -3.38 21.37
CA TYR A 46 -4.24 -3.94 20.62
C TYR A 46 -4.69 -4.55 19.28
N GLN A 47 -5.75 -5.37 19.28
CA GLN A 47 -6.29 -5.97 18.06
C GLN A 47 -6.74 -4.92 17.03
N ILE A 48 -7.41 -3.85 17.46
CA ILE A 48 -7.84 -2.78 16.57
C ILE A 48 -6.64 -2.07 15.94
N VAL A 49 -5.63 -1.74 16.76
CA VAL A 49 -4.40 -1.08 16.29
C VAL A 49 -3.64 -1.99 15.33
N SER A 50 -3.50 -3.28 15.63
CA SER A 50 -2.86 -4.25 14.76
C SER A 50 -3.56 -4.38 13.41
N VAL A 51 -4.89 -4.47 13.40
CA VAL A 51 -5.68 -4.56 12.16
C VAL A 51 -5.55 -3.28 11.32
N ALA A 52 -5.61 -2.11 11.96
CA ALA A 52 -5.39 -0.83 11.28
C ALA A 52 -3.99 -0.75 10.67
N PHE A 53 -2.96 -1.20 11.39
CA PHE A 53 -1.58 -1.20 10.93
C PHE A 53 -1.35 -2.16 9.75
N ILE A 54 -1.94 -3.36 9.79
CA ILE A 54 -1.88 -4.32 8.69
C ILE A 54 -2.53 -3.74 7.44
N ALA A 55 -3.71 -3.13 7.59
CA ALA A 55 -4.43 -2.51 6.47
C ALA A 55 -3.65 -1.32 5.88
N SER A 56 -3.11 -0.43 6.71
CA SER A 56 -2.31 0.71 6.24
C SER A 56 -1.03 0.26 5.54
N THR A 57 -0.36 -0.75 6.08
CA THR A 57 0.86 -1.29 5.48
C THR A 57 0.57 -1.91 4.12
N GLY A 58 -0.51 -2.69 3.99
CA GLY A 58 -0.94 -3.25 2.70
C GLY A 58 -1.16 -2.18 1.64
N ILE A 59 -1.96 -1.15 1.97
CA ILE A 59 -2.22 -0.03 1.04
C ILE A 59 -0.92 0.70 0.66
N THR A 60 -0.01 0.89 1.62
CA THR A 60 1.27 1.55 1.39
C THR A 60 2.16 0.74 0.44
N VAL A 61 2.22 -0.58 0.62
CA VAL A 61 2.98 -1.48 -0.25
C VAL A 61 2.41 -1.49 -1.66
N ASP A 62 1.09 -1.62 -1.82
CA ASP A 62 0.44 -1.62 -3.14
C ASP A 62 0.68 -0.29 -3.88
N THR A 63 0.60 0.82 -3.15
CA THR A 63 0.88 2.16 -3.69
C THR A 63 2.35 2.29 -4.10
N LEU A 64 3.28 1.82 -3.27
CA LEU A 64 4.71 1.87 -3.56
C LEU A 64 5.05 1.06 -4.81
N ILE A 65 4.51 -0.15 -4.94
CA ILE A 65 4.71 -1.01 -6.13
C ILE A 65 4.21 -0.30 -7.38
N THR A 66 3.02 0.32 -7.30
CA THR A 66 2.43 1.04 -8.43
C THR A 66 3.30 2.24 -8.83
N ALA A 67 3.75 3.05 -7.87
CA ALA A 67 4.59 4.21 -8.11
C ALA A 67 5.96 3.84 -8.70
N LEU A 68 6.59 2.79 -8.19
CA LEU A 68 7.85 2.29 -8.74
C LEU A 68 7.69 1.81 -10.18
N SER A 69 6.58 1.13 -10.47
CA SER A 69 6.28 0.64 -11.83
C SER A 69 6.09 1.79 -12.81
N GLU A 70 5.39 2.85 -12.40
CA GLU A 70 5.23 4.07 -13.19
C GLU A 70 6.57 4.77 -13.45
N PHE A 71 7.42 4.88 -12.42
CA PHE A 71 8.76 5.47 -12.56
C PHE A 71 9.65 4.69 -13.52
N ILE A 72 9.64 3.34 -13.43
CA ILE A 72 10.38 2.49 -14.37
C ILE A 72 9.89 2.72 -15.80
N GLY A 73 8.56 2.78 -16.01
CA GLY A 73 7.98 3.09 -17.31
C GLY A 73 8.47 4.44 -17.87
N ALA A 74 8.38 5.50 -17.08
CA ALA A 74 8.83 6.83 -17.47
C ALA A 74 10.33 6.86 -17.83
N GLN A 75 11.18 6.15 -17.08
CA GLN A 75 12.61 6.06 -17.36
C GLN A 75 12.89 5.29 -18.66
N CYS A 76 12.12 4.22 -18.94
CA CYS A 76 12.20 3.51 -20.20
C CYS A 76 11.81 4.41 -21.38
N ASP A 77 10.75 5.20 -21.26
CA ASP A 77 10.31 6.13 -22.30
C ASP A 77 11.36 7.21 -22.57
N ILE A 78 11.91 7.83 -21.53
CA ILE A 78 13.01 8.80 -21.65
C ILE A 78 14.22 8.17 -22.35
N LEU A 79 14.58 6.93 -22.00
CA LEU A 79 15.67 6.22 -22.65
C LEU A 79 15.40 6.00 -24.14
N CYS A 80 14.19 5.56 -24.49
CA CYS A 80 13.78 5.37 -25.89
C CYS A 80 13.84 6.68 -26.69
N ASP A 81 13.41 7.79 -26.10
CA ASP A 81 13.44 9.10 -26.76
C ASP A 81 14.87 9.64 -26.90
N ASN A 82 15.73 9.46 -25.90
CA ASN A 82 17.14 9.80 -25.99
C ASN A 82 17.83 9.02 -27.12
N ILE A 83 17.57 7.71 -27.22
CA ILE A 83 18.12 6.86 -28.28
C ILE A 83 17.65 7.36 -29.66
N LYS A 84 16.35 7.62 -29.84
CA LYS A 84 15.81 8.17 -31.10
C LYS A 84 16.46 9.51 -31.46
N ASN A 85 16.64 10.39 -30.47
CA ASN A 85 17.27 11.68 -30.68
C ASN A 85 18.71 11.55 -31.19
N PHE A 86 19.50 10.62 -30.64
CA PHE A 86 20.87 10.37 -31.12
C PHE A 86 20.90 9.90 -32.58
N TYR A 87 19.98 9.02 -32.99
CA TYR A 87 19.90 8.58 -34.39
C TYR A 87 19.55 9.73 -35.35
N VAL A 88 18.62 10.60 -34.95
CA VAL A 88 18.21 11.77 -35.75
C VAL A 88 19.36 12.77 -35.90
N GLU A 89 20.05 13.11 -34.80
CA GLU A 89 21.22 13.99 -34.80
C GLU A 89 22.34 13.46 -35.71
N GLN A 90 22.63 12.16 -35.61
CA GLN A 90 23.66 11.54 -36.45
C GLN A 90 23.29 11.56 -37.94
N GLN A 91 22.02 11.28 -38.27
CA GLN A 91 21.54 11.32 -39.64
C GLN A 91 21.53 12.74 -40.22
N PHE A 92 21.18 13.74 -39.42
CA PHE A 92 21.22 15.15 -39.81
C PHE A 92 22.66 15.60 -40.09
N SER A 93 23.59 15.28 -39.19
CA SER A 93 25.01 15.63 -39.34
C SER A 93 25.63 15.00 -40.59
N VAL A 94 25.35 13.73 -40.86
CA VAL A 94 25.81 13.04 -42.10
C VAL A 94 25.17 13.65 -43.36
N GLY A 95 23.88 14.00 -43.31
CA GLY A 95 23.20 14.66 -44.42
C GLY A 95 23.77 16.04 -44.76
N LEU A 96 24.17 16.81 -43.75
CA LEU A 96 24.82 18.10 -43.92
C LEU A 96 26.21 17.97 -44.55
N LEU A 97 26.98 16.96 -44.12
CA LEU A 97 28.28 16.65 -44.72
C LEU A 97 28.18 16.22 -46.20
N MET A 98 27.14 15.49 -46.59
CA MET A 98 26.91 15.15 -48.00
C MET A 98 26.47 16.36 -48.85
N LYS A 99 25.83 17.37 -48.25
CA LYS A 99 25.37 18.58 -48.96
C LYS A 99 26.48 19.62 -49.17
N LEU A 100 27.55 19.55 -48.38
CA LEU A 100 28.69 20.47 -48.42
C LEU A 100 29.83 20.03 -49.37
N LYS A 101 29.71 18.86 -50.02
CA LYS A 101 30.67 18.34 -50.99
C LYS A 101 30.05 18.32 -52.39
#